data_AF-A0A0R3SPA4-F1
#
_entry.id   AF-A0A0R3SPA4-F1
#
_cell.length_a   1.000
_cell.length_b   1.000
_cell.length_c   1.000
_cell.angle_alpha   90.00
_cell.angle_beta   90.00
_cell.angle_gamma   90.00
#
_symmetry.space_group_name_H-M   'P 1'
#
loop_
_entity.id
_entity.type
_entity.pdbx_description
1 polymer ?
#
loop_
_entity_poly.entity_id
_entity_poly.type
_entity_poly.pdbx_seq_one_letter_code
_entity_poly.pdbx_strand_id
1 'polypeptide(L)'
;MYVERDQFIKNWKKLQNDLEEVSQKRKKAVTESLKVHDEREKLQKKVRVVSAKSAQDADSFDAEVKERQRMNNYIDRLNTFMRMKLKNRHRKSALPKKGEDPGLQLETHLNQIEIYEEAFNKLYQILGVKDVSQIIVKFKANEEEIHRSVEYINANNADRSQLKEEIDDLKNQKLHTLTYRKTNDDKFRQQILELDACLILPYTNCISGEYSYANSEKLALSKSVRSTKRIVKLVLAEIKKLALMVHCIPDAEENMDSSMFFSVDNIMIAIEDRIGYLHNIYKSQKCKLSDKVQSEEAIIKLPDSLSDSAISEDGLTTRSIEDLPSVG
;
A
#
# COMPACT_ATOMS: atom_id res chain seq x y z
N MET A 1 39.72 -42.22 -33.48
CA MET A 1 38.44 -42.30 -34.21
C MET A 1 37.31 -43.04 -33.49
N TYR A 2 37.37 -44.35 -33.18
CA TYR A 2 36.21 -45.05 -32.56
C TYR A 2 35.88 -44.56 -31.15
N VAL A 3 36.89 -44.33 -30.31
CA VAL A 3 36.70 -43.85 -28.92
C VAL A 3 36.11 -42.43 -28.87
N GLU A 4 36.57 -41.53 -29.76
CA GLU A 4 36.06 -40.16 -29.85
C GLU A 4 34.61 -40.11 -30.36
N ARG A 5 34.27 -40.99 -31.31
CA ARG A 5 32.90 -41.13 -31.82
C ARG A 5 31.95 -41.62 -30.73
N ASP A 6 32.35 -42.59 -29.93
CA ASP A 6 31.53 -43.08 -28.81
C ASP A 6 31.34 -42.00 -27.73
N GLN A 7 32.39 -41.23 -27.44
CA GLN A 7 32.28 -40.11 -26.51
C GLN A 7 31.35 -39.02 -27.04
N PHE A 8 31.42 -38.70 -28.33
CA PHE A 8 30.52 -37.76 -28.98
C PHE A 8 29.06 -38.22 -28.91
N ILE A 9 28.78 -39.51 -29.21
CA ILE A 9 27.42 -40.07 -29.15
C ILE A 9 26.87 -40.02 -27.73
N LYS A 10 27.69 -40.32 -26.71
CA LYS A 10 27.29 -40.21 -25.30
C LYS A 10 26.94 -38.77 -24.91
N ASN A 11 27.78 -37.82 -25.29
CA ASN A 11 27.54 -36.40 -25.04
C ASN A 11 26.28 -35.91 -25.76
N TRP A 12 26.07 -36.32 -27.01
CA TRP A 12 24.87 -35.99 -27.78
C TRP A 12 23.60 -36.52 -27.11
N LYS A 13 23.58 -37.80 -26.71
CA LYS A 13 22.44 -38.38 -26.00
C LYS A 13 22.15 -37.68 -24.67
N LYS A 14 23.20 -37.30 -23.92
CA LYS A 14 23.04 -36.51 -22.70
C LYS A 14 22.41 -35.16 -22.98
N LEU A 15 22.91 -34.43 -23.98
CA LEU A 15 22.39 -33.12 -24.36
C LEU A 15 20.93 -33.20 -24.85
N GLN A 16 20.59 -34.28 -25.57
CA GLN A 16 19.22 -34.54 -26.01
C GLN A 16 18.28 -34.80 -24.83
N ASN A 17 18.71 -35.59 -23.84
CA ASN A 17 17.93 -35.81 -22.62
C ASN A 17 17.76 -34.52 -21.81
N ASP A 18 18.83 -33.72 -21.66
CA ASP A 18 18.78 -32.44 -20.94
C ASP A 18 17.81 -31.47 -21.65
N LEU A 19 17.80 -31.44 -22.99
CA LEU A 19 16.86 -30.63 -23.77
C LEU A 19 15.41 -31.07 -23.56
N GLU A 20 15.14 -32.37 -23.54
CA GLU A 20 13.82 -32.92 -23.26
C GLU A 20 13.36 -32.57 -21.84
N GLU A 21 14.24 -32.70 -20.85
CA GLU A 21 13.95 -32.35 -19.45
C GLU A 21 13.63 -30.86 -19.31
N VAL A 22 14.43 -29.97 -19.91
CA VAL A 22 14.17 -28.52 -19.91
C VAL A 22 12.84 -28.21 -20.62
N SER A 23 12.56 -28.88 -21.73
CA SER A 23 11.28 -28.71 -22.44
C SER A 23 10.08 -29.14 -21.60
N GLN A 24 10.20 -30.25 -20.85
CA GLN A 24 9.16 -30.70 -19.92
C GLN A 24 8.99 -29.74 -18.73
N LYS A 25 10.09 -29.27 -18.12
CA LYS A 25 10.05 -28.27 -17.04
C LYS A 25 9.37 -26.98 -17.50
N ARG A 26 9.70 -26.50 -18.70
CA ARG A 26 9.03 -25.35 -19.32
C ARG A 26 7.53 -25.58 -19.49
N LYS A 27 7.12 -26.74 -20.02
CA LYS A 27 5.69 -27.06 -20.18
C LYS A 27 4.98 -27.06 -18.83
N LYS A 28 5.55 -27.69 -17.80
CA LYS A 28 4.99 -27.70 -16.44
C LYS A 28 4.84 -26.28 -15.89
N ALA A 29 5.91 -25.48 -15.94
CA ALA A 29 5.90 -24.09 -15.48
C ALA A 29 4.83 -23.24 -16.19
N VAL A 30 4.65 -23.41 -17.51
CA VAL A 30 3.59 -22.73 -18.26
C VAL A 30 2.20 -23.17 -17.79
N THR A 31 1.98 -24.48 -17.59
CA THR A 31 0.67 -24.97 -17.11
C THR A 31 0.35 -24.52 -15.68
N GLU A 32 1.35 -24.47 -14.81
CA GLU A 32 1.20 -23.96 -13.43
C GLU A 32 0.91 -22.45 -13.44
N SER A 33 1.65 -21.69 -14.26
CA SER A 33 1.42 -20.25 -14.42
C SER A 33 0.01 -19.95 -14.94
N LEU A 34 -0.49 -20.74 -15.91
CA LEU A 34 -1.85 -20.59 -16.42
C LEU A 34 -2.90 -20.86 -15.33
N LYS A 35 -2.72 -21.92 -14.52
CA LYS A 35 -3.62 -22.22 -13.40
C LYS A 35 -3.67 -21.10 -12.37
N VAL A 36 -2.51 -20.58 -11.98
CA VAL A 36 -2.41 -19.46 -11.03
C VAL A 36 -3.08 -18.21 -11.61
N HIS A 37 -2.93 -17.96 -12.91
CA HIS A 37 -3.59 -16.85 -13.59
C HIS A 37 -5.12 -17.00 -13.58
N ASP A 38 -5.65 -18.19 -13.89
CA ASP A 38 -7.08 -18.48 -13.86
C ASP A 38 -7.67 -18.32 -12.44
N GLU A 39 -6.95 -18.77 -11.42
CA GLU A 39 -7.34 -18.59 -10.02
C GLU A 39 -7.35 -17.11 -9.61
N ARG A 40 -6.32 -16.36 -10.02
CA ARG A 40 -6.28 -14.90 -9.81
C ARG A 40 -7.46 -14.22 -10.47
N GLU A 41 -7.82 -14.57 -11.71
CA GLU A 41 -8.95 -13.97 -12.41
C GLU A 41 -10.28 -14.29 -11.71
N LYS A 42 -10.47 -15.53 -11.25
CA LYS A 42 -11.64 -15.93 -10.45
C LYS A 42 -11.73 -15.12 -9.15
N LEU A 43 -10.61 -14.93 -8.44
CA LEU A 43 -10.57 -14.13 -7.21
C LEU A 43 -10.88 -12.66 -7.50
N GLN A 44 -10.31 -12.08 -8.57
CA GLN A 44 -10.60 -10.70 -8.97
C GLN A 44 -12.08 -10.50 -9.31
N LYS A 45 -12.71 -11.45 -10.00
CA LYS A 45 -14.16 -11.42 -10.26
C LYS A 45 -14.96 -11.43 -8.96
N LYS A 46 -14.59 -12.30 -8.01
CA LYS A 46 -15.25 -12.34 -6.68
C LYS A 46 -15.09 -11.03 -5.93
N VAL A 47 -13.88 -10.45 -5.90
CA VAL A 47 -13.62 -9.17 -5.25
C VAL A 47 -14.49 -8.06 -5.84
N ARG A 48 -14.61 -7.99 -7.17
CA ARG A 48 -15.48 -6.99 -7.84
C ARG A 48 -16.96 -7.14 -7.48
N VAL A 49 -17.45 -8.38 -7.39
CA VAL A 49 -18.84 -8.65 -6.99
C VAL A 49 -19.06 -8.23 -5.54
N VAL A 50 -18.14 -8.58 -4.63
CA VAL A 50 -18.23 -8.20 -3.22
C VAL A 50 -18.16 -6.68 -3.05
N SER A 51 -17.28 -5.99 -3.78
CA SER A 51 -17.18 -4.53 -3.71
C SER A 51 -18.45 -3.84 -4.23
N ALA A 52 -19.02 -4.34 -5.33
CA ALA A 52 -20.26 -3.79 -5.87
C ALA A 52 -21.44 -3.99 -4.90
N LYS A 53 -21.53 -5.18 -4.29
CA LYS A 53 -22.54 -5.45 -3.27
C LYS A 53 -22.36 -4.57 -2.03
N SER A 54 -21.12 -4.41 -1.56
CA SER A 54 -20.83 -3.54 -0.42
C SER A 54 -21.21 -2.08 -0.67
N ALA A 55 -21.02 -1.57 -1.89
CA ALA A 55 -21.43 -0.23 -2.26
C ALA A 55 -22.96 -0.09 -2.25
N GLN A 56 -23.67 -1.07 -2.83
CA GLN A 56 -25.14 -1.10 -2.83
C GLN A 56 -25.72 -1.20 -1.40
N ASP A 57 -25.12 -2.02 -0.54
CA ASP A 57 -25.53 -2.16 0.85
C ASP A 57 -25.31 -0.85 1.62
N ALA A 58 -24.19 -0.14 1.36
CA ALA A 58 -23.92 1.18 1.94
C ALA A 58 -24.97 2.23 1.50
N ASP A 59 -25.29 2.29 0.21
CA ASP A 59 -26.32 3.21 -0.31
C ASP A 59 -27.71 2.91 0.30
N SER A 60 -28.04 1.62 0.46
CA SER A 60 -29.29 1.17 1.07
C SER A 60 -29.37 1.53 2.55
N PHE A 61 -28.26 1.35 3.28
CA PHE A 61 -28.17 1.73 4.68
C PHE A 61 -28.30 3.24 4.87
N ASP A 62 -27.63 4.05 4.03
CA ASP A 62 -27.74 5.50 4.06
C ASP A 62 -29.17 5.98 3.79
N ALA A 63 -29.89 5.31 2.88
CA ALA A 63 -31.30 5.58 2.63
C ALA A 63 -32.16 5.26 3.88
N GLU A 64 -31.92 4.12 4.54
CA GLU A 64 -32.62 3.75 5.78
C GLU A 64 -32.35 4.79 6.89
N VAL A 65 -31.09 5.18 7.09
CA VAL A 65 -30.70 6.18 8.10
C VAL A 65 -31.41 7.51 7.86
N LYS A 66 -31.45 7.98 6.61
CA LYS A 66 -32.16 9.21 6.24
C LYS A 66 -33.66 9.11 6.55
N GLU A 67 -34.28 7.96 6.27
CA GLU A 67 -35.69 7.76 6.55
C GLU A 67 -35.99 7.71 8.06
N ARG A 68 -35.16 7.00 8.83
CA ARG A 68 -35.27 6.98 10.30
C ARG A 68 -35.11 8.38 10.89
N GLN A 69 -34.18 9.17 10.37
CA GLN A 69 -33.98 10.55 10.79
C GLN A 69 -35.21 11.42 10.48
N ARG A 70 -35.84 11.25 9.31
CA ARG A 70 -37.09 11.96 8.96
C ARG A 70 -38.22 11.61 9.93
N MET A 71 -38.39 10.32 10.24
CA MET A 71 -39.39 9.85 11.21
C MET A 71 -39.13 10.40 12.60
N ASN A 72 -37.87 10.40 13.06
CA ASN A 72 -37.52 10.95 14.37
C ASN A 72 -37.78 12.46 14.44
N ASN A 73 -37.38 13.21 13.41
CA ASN A 73 -37.68 14.64 13.30
C ASN A 73 -39.19 14.92 13.33
N TYR A 74 -40.01 14.06 12.70
CA TYR A 74 -41.46 14.16 12.73
C TYR A 74 -42.00 13.94 14.16
N ILE A 75 -41.54 12.89 14.85
CA ILE A 75 -41.91 12.59 16.24
C ILE A 75 -41.51 13.75 17.17
N ASP A 76 -40.32 14.32 16.99
CA ASP A 76 -39.86 15.47 17.78
C ASP A 76 -40.72 16.72 17.57
N ARG A 77 -41.12 16.98 16.32
CA ARG A 77 -42.08 18.05 16.00
C ARG A 77 -43.43 17.80 16.65
N LEU A 78 -43.95 16.57 16.59
CA LEU A 78 -45.22 16.18 17.21
C LEU A 78 -45.15 16.34 18.75
N ASN A 79 -44.10 15.84 19.39
CA ASN A 79 -43.88 15.98 20.82
C ASN A 79 -43.78 17.45 21.24
N THR A 80 -43.13 18.28 20.42
CA THR A 80 -43.06 19.73 20.64
C THR A 80 -44.44 20.38 20.52
N PHE A 81 -45.22 20.02 19.51
CA PHE A 81 -46.60 20.47 19.36
C PHE A 81 -47.48 20.07 20.56
N MET A 82 -47.40 18.82 21.00
CA MET A 82 -48.13 18.32 22.18
C MET A 82 -47.73 19.06 23.45
N ARG A 83 -46.42 19.31 23.67
CA ARG A 83 -45.92 20.11 24.80
C ARG A 83 -46.45 21.55 24.76
N MET A 84 -46.50 22.19 23.60
CA MET A 84 -47.08 23.54 23.46
C MET A 84 -48.57 23.56 23.79
N LYS A 85 -49.34 22.59 23.27
CA LYS A 85 -50.77 22.43 23.59
C LYS A 85 -51.00 22.20 25.09
N LEU A 86 -50.17 21.38 25.74
CA LEU A 86 -50.22 21.13 27.18
C LEU A 86 -49.87 22.38 28.01
N LYS A 87 -48.80 23.11 27.66
CA LYS A 87 -48.43 24.37 28.34
C LYS A 87 -49.54 25.43 28.25
N ASN A 88 -50.24 25.51 27.12
CA ASN A 88 -51.37 26.43 26.95
C ASN A 88 -52.60 26.02 27.79
N ARG A 89 -52.74 24.73 28.14
CA ARG A 89 -53.78 24.26 29.07
C ARG A 89 -53.39 24.47 30.54
N HIS A 90 -52.12 24.29 30.90
CA HIS A 90 -51.63 24.43 32.28
C HIS A 90 -51.41 25.89 32.73
N ARG A 91 -51.28 26.86 31.81
CA ARG A 91 -51.25 28.30 32.17
C ARG A 91 -52.55 28.82 32.82
N LYS A 92 -53.62 28.02 32.87
CA LYS A 92 -54.86 28.34 33.60
C LYS A 92 -55.04 27.63 34.94
N SER A 93 -54.11 26.76 35.35
CA SER A 93 -54.17 26.08 36.64
C SER A 93 -52.81 26.18 37.31
N ALA A 94 -52.56 27.36 37.89
CA ALA A 94 -51.46 27.56 38.83
C ALA A 94 -52.07 27.60 40.23
N LEU A 95 -52.29 26.42 40.81
CA LEU A 95 -52.54 26.28 42.25
C LEU A 95 -51.19 26.06 42.94
N PRO A 96 -50.85 26.85 43.98
CA PRO A 96 -49.59 26.73 44.69
C PRO A 96 -49.62 25.57 45.68
N LYS A 97 -48.45 24.94 45.89
CA LYS A 97 -48.26 23.84 46.84
C LYS A 97 -48.04 24.36 48.26
N LYS A 98 -48.88 23.83 49.18
CA LYS A 98 -48.63 23.34 50.55
C LYS A 98 -47.70 24.14 51.49
N GLY A 99 -48.30 24.67 52.56
CA GLY A 99 -47.72 24.74 53.90
C GLY A 99 -48.70 24.10 54.90
N GLU A 100 -48.19 23.23 55.78
CA GLU A 100 -48.92 22.51 56.83
C GLU A 100 -49.58 23.48 57.83
N ASP A 101 -50.90 23.63 57.72
CA ASP A 101 -51.76 24.44 58.59
C ASP A 101 -53.14 23.75 58.67
N PRO A 102 -53.99 23.95 59.68
CA PRO A 102 -55.33 23.34 59.75
C PRO A 102 -56.22 23.64 58.53
N GLY A 103 -55.87 24.68 57.76
CA GLY A 103 -56.44 24.97 56.43
C GLY A 103 -56.16 23.90 55.37
N LEU A 104 -55.11 23.07 55.52
CA LEU A 104 -54.84 21.95 54.61
C LEU A 104 -55.85 20.81 54.75
N GLN A 105 -56.46 20.59 55.92
CA GLN A 105 -57.56 19.64 56.03
C GLN A 105 -58.78 20.17 55.28
N LEU A 106 -59.12 21.45 55.47
CA LEU A 106 -60.21 22.08 54.74
C LEU A 106 -59.95 22.13 53.24
N GLU A 107 -58.71 22.37 52.80
CA GLU A 107 -58.32 22.38 51.39
C GLU A 107 -58.22 20.97 50.80
N THR A 108 -57.84 19.95 51.58
CA THR A 108 -58.00 18.56 51.14
C THR A 108 -59.45 18.15 51.05
N HIS A 109 -60.32 18.63 51.94
CA HIS A 109 -61.76 18.38 51.86
C HIS A 109 -62.40 19.14 50.70
N LEU A 110 -61.99 20.38 50.43
CA LEU A 110 -62.43 21.16 49.27
C LEU A 110 -61.93 20.55 47.97
N ASN A 111 -60.66 20.13 47.88
CA ASN A 111 -60.15 19.39 46.73
C ASN A 111 -60.88 18.05 46.57
N GLN A 112 -61.21 17.35 47.66
CA GLN A 112 -62.02 16.14 47.60
C GLN A 112 -63.44 16.43 47.10
N ILE A 113 -64.08 17.50 47.58
CA ILE A 113 -65.40 17.94 47.11
C ILE A 113 -65.32 18.30 45.62
N GLU A 114 -64.29 19.02 45.18
CA GLU A 114 -64.09 19.36 43.77
C GLU A 114 -63.87 18.10 42.92
N ILE A 115 -63.10 17.11 43.41
CA ILE A 115 -62.94 15.80 42.76
C ILE A 115 -64.27 15.06 42.70
N TYR A 116 -65.07 15.07 43.77
CA TYR A 116 -66.37 14.42 43.80
C TYR A 116 -67.38 15.12 42.89
N GLU A 117 -67.39 16.44 42.83
CA GLU A 117 -68.21 17.23 41.90
C GLU A 117 -67.79 16.98 40.46
N GLU A 118 -66.48 16.90 40.18
CA GLU A 118 -65.99 16.62 38.83
C GLU A 118 -66.30 15.17 38.41
N ALA A 119 -66.17 14.21 39.32
CA ALA A 119 -66.58 12.82 39.10
C ALA A 119 -68.10 12.71 38.91
N PHE A 120 -68.88 13.45 39.70
CA PHE A 120 -70.33 13.50 39.59
C PHE A 120 -70.77 14.14 38.27
N ASN A 121 -70.12 15.21 37.84
CA ASN A 121 -70.37 15.84 36.54
C ASN A 121 -70.02 14.91 35.37
N LYS A 122 -68.94 14.13 35.49
CA LYS A 122 -68.60 13.09 34.49
C LYS A 122 -69.63 11.96 34.47
N LEU A 123 -70.07 11.49 35.64
CA LEU A 123 -71.15 10.51 35.76
C LEU A 123 -72.46 11.05 35.16
N TYR A 124 -72.78 12.31 35.44
CA TYR A 124 -73.94 12.99 34.87
C TYR A 124 -73.86 13.09 33.33
N GLN A 125 -72.70 13.42 32.76
CA GLN A 125 -72.51 13.47 31.31
C GLN A 125 -72.69 12.10 30.63
N ILE A 126 -72.28 11.03 31.30
CA ILE A 126 -72.35 9.66 30.77
C ILE A 126 -73.77 9.08 30.92
N LEU A 127 -74.40 9.28 32.07
CA LEU A 127 -75.69 8.66 32.41
C LEU A 127 -76.91 9.54 32.08
N GLY A 128 -76.73 10.86 31.97
CA GLY A 128 -77.79 11.84 31.71
C GLY A 128 -78.78 12.03 32.88
N VAL A 129 -78.46 11.52 34.08
CA VAL A 129 -79.38 11.50 35.23
C VAL A 129 -78.88 12.43 36.33
N LYS A 130 -79.68 13.43 36.74
CA LYS A 130 -79.31 14.46 37.74
C LYS A 130 -79.42 14.00 39.20
N ASP A 131 -80.19 12.96 39.46
CA ASP A 131 -80.48 12.50 40.83
C ASP A 131 -79.52 11.37 41.24
N VAL A 132 -78.81 11.59 42.36
CA VAL A 132 -77.86 10.64 42.96
C VAL A 132 -78.53 9.30 43.24
N SER A 133 -79.78 9.32 43.70
CA SER A 133 -80.54 8.11 44.05
C SER A 133 -80.76 7.21 42.83
N GLN A 134 -81.01 7.82 41.66
CA GLN A 134 -81.22 7.11 40.41
C GLN A 134 -79.91 6.60 39.79
N ILE A 135 -78.81 7.32 39.97
CA ILE A 135 -77.47 6.85 39.58
C ILE A 135 -77.13 5.59 40.37
N ILE A 136 -77.38 5.56 41.68
CA ILE A 136 -77.12 4.37 42.52
C ILE A 136 -77.97 3.18 42.07
N VAL A 137 -79.25 3.39 41.74
CA VAL A 137 -80.12 2.31 41.25
C VAL A 137 -79.63 1.74 39.91
N LYS A 138 -79.24 2.61 38.96
CA LYS A 138 -78.67 2.16 37.67
C LYS A 138 -77.32 1.46 37.85
N PHE A 139 -76.49 1.94 38.77
CA PHE A 139 -75.20 1.34 39.04
C PHE A 139 -75.35 -0.06 39.67
N LYS A 140 -76.29 -0.22 40.61
CA LYS A 140 -76.63 -1.54 41.17
C LYS A 140 -77.22 -2.49 40.13
N ALA A 141 -78.06 -1.98 39.23
CA ALA A 141 -78.64 -2.80 38.15
C ALA A 141 -77.58 -3.31 37.16
N ASN A 142 -76.53 -2.52 36.92
CA ASN A 142 -75.46 -2.84 35.97
C ASN A 142 -74.15 -3.27 36.66
N GLU A 143 -74.18 -3.57 37.96
CA GLU A 143 -72.99 -3.82 38.76
C GLU A 143 -72.17 -5.00 38.21
N GLU A 144 -72.83 -6.08 37.83
CA GLU A 144 -72.17 -7.26 37.27
C GLU A 144 -71.50 -7.01 35.91
N GLU A 145 -72.07 -6.12 35.09
CA GLU A 145 -71.51 -5.76 33.78
C GLU A 145 -70.29 -4.84 33.95
N ILE A 146 -70.39 -3.90 34.90
CA ILE A 146 -69.28 -3.03 35.29
C ILE A 146 -68.14 -3.86 35.89
N HIS A 147 -68.45 -4.83 36.77
CA HIS A 147 -67.45 -5.70 37.36
C HIS A 147 -66.69 -6.51 36.31
N ARG A 148 -67.42 -7.16 35.39
CA ARG A 148 -66.82 -7.88 34.25
C ARG A 148 -65.95 -6.97 33.38
N SER A 149 -66.39 -5.74 33.14
CA SER A 149 -65.62 -4.77 32.34
C SER A 149 -64.33 -4.36 33.05
N VAL A 150 -64.36 -4.16 34.37
CA VAL A 150 -63.18 -3.83 35.17
C VAL A 150 -62.20 -5.01 35.21
N GLU A 151 -62.70 -6.23 35.41
CA GLU A 151 -61.88 -7.44 35.36
C GLU A 151 -61.19 -7.59 33.99
N TYR A 152 -61.93 -7.39 32.91
CA TYR A 152 -61.38 -7.44 31.55
C TYR A 152 -60.29 -6.38 31.31
N ILE A 153 -60.52 -5.14 31.76
CA ILE A 153 -59.52 -4.06 31.66
C ILE A 153 -58.28 -4.40 32.49
N ASN A 154 -58.45 -4.96 33.68
CA ASN A 154 -57.34 -5.36 34.55
C ASN A 154 -56.52 -6.50 33.94
N ALA A 155 -57.18 -7.52 33.39
CA ALA A 155 -56.51 -8.60 32.66
C ALA A 155 -55.73 -8.06 31.46
N ASN A 156 -56.33 -7.21 30.63
CA ASN A 156 -55.64 -6.56 29.51
C ASN A 156 -54.45 -5.70 29.97
N ASN A 157 -54.55 -5.02 31.12
CA ASN A 157 -53.45 -4.24 31.65
C ASN A 157 -52.30 -5.12 32.18
N ALA A 158 -52.62 -6.29 32.74
CA ALA A 158 -51.62 -7.29 33.10
C ALA A 158 -50.89 -7.81 31.86
N ASP A 159 -51.63 -8.22 30.82
CA ASP A 159 -51.06 -8.67 29.54
C ASP A 159 -50.19 -7.59 28.89
N ARG A 160 -50.65 -6.33 28.90
CA ARG A 160 -49.86 -5.19 28.42
C ARG A 160 -48.58 -4.97 29.21
N SER A 161 -48.62 -5.21 30.52
CA SER A 161 -47.44 -5.07 31.38
C SER A 161 -46.43 -6.17 31.07
N GLN A 162 -46.89 -7.41 30.91
CA GLN A 162 -46.05 -8.55 30.52
C GLN A 162 -45.43 -8.35 29.14
N LEU A 163 -46.21 -7.91 28.15
CA LEU A 163 -45.70 -7.63 26.81
C LEU A 163 -44.65 -6.52 26.81
N LYS A 164 -44.81 -5.52 27.69
CA LYS A 164 -43.82 -4.45 27.84
C LYS A 164 -42.51 -4.96 28.44
N GLU A 165 -42.59 -5.83 29.43
CA GLU A 165 -41.43 -6.49 30.03
C GLU A 165 -40.65 -7.31 28.98
N GLU A 166 -41.36 -8.12 28.17
CA GLU A 166 -40.75 -8.90 27.09
C GLU A 166 -40.07 -8.00 26.04
N ILE A 167 -40.70 -6.88 25.66
CA ILE A 167 -40.11 -5.90 24.75
C ILE A 167 -38.80 -5.31 25.34
N ASP A 168 -38.80 -5.00 26.63
CA ASP A 168 -37.62 -4.41 27.26
C ASP A 168 -36.49 -5.44 27.43
N ASP A 169 -36.82 -6.71 27.71
CA ASP A 169 -35.87 -7.82 27.69
C ASP A 169 -35.24 -8.03 26.31
N LEU A 170 -36.05 -8.06 25.24
CA LEU A 170 -35.55 -8.18 23.87
C LEU A 170 -34.63 -7.00 23.49
N LYS A 171 -34.95 -5.78 23.92
CA LYS A 171 -34.06 -4.62 23.72
C LYS A 171 -32.73 -4.79 24.46
N ASN A 172 -32.77 -5.26 25.71
CA ASN A 172 -31.57 -5.50 26.51
C ASN A 172 -30.69 -6.59 25.87
N GLN A 173 -31.31 -7.68 25.41
CA GLN A 173 -30.61 -8.75 24.71
C GLN A 173 -29.93 -8.25 23.43
N LYS A 174 -30.66 -7.47 22.62
CA LYS A 174 -30.13 -6.83 21.40
C LYS A 174 -28.96 -5.90 21.71
N LEU A 175 -29.07 -5.09 22.76
CA LEU A 175 -27.99 -4.20 23.19
C LEU A 175 -26.74 -5.01 23.57
N HIS A 176 -26.90 -6.08 24.34
CA HIS A 176 -25.81 -6.97 24.72
C HIS A 176 -25.16 -7.64 23.49
N THR A 177 -25.95 -8.07 22.49
CA THR A 177 -25.37 -8.67 21.29
C THR A 177 -24.57 -7.66 20.48
N LEU A 178 -25.05 -6.42 20.39
CA LEU A 178 -24.36 -5.33 19.70
C LEU A 178 -23.04 -4.95 20.39
N THR A 179 -23.02 -4.88 21.72
CA THR A 179 -21.78 -4.59 22.47
C THR A 179 -20.78 -5.73 22.36
N TYR A 180 -21.24 -6.99 22.45
CA TYR A 180 -20.38 -8.16 22.23
C TYR A 180 -19.79 -8.17 20.80
N ARG A 181 -20.59 -7.86 19.78
CA ARG A 181 -20.10 -7.77 18.40
C ARG A 181 -19.06 -6.66 18.24
N LYS A 182 -19.31 -5.47 18.77
CA LYS A 182 -18.34 -4.36 18.73
C LYS A 182 -17.00 -4.72 19.35
N THR A 183 -17.02 -5.32 20.54
CA THR A 183 -15.76 -5.73 21.20
C THR A 183 -15.00 -6.78 20.41
N ASN A 184 -15.69 -7.70 19.72
CA ASN A 184 -15.04 -8.65 18.81
C ASN A 184 -14.50 -7.98 17.54
N ASP A 185 -15.25 -7.04 16.95
CA ASP A 185 -14.78 -6.27 15.79
C ASP A 185 -13.53 -5.45 16.13
N ASP A 186 -13.47 -4.88 17.34
CA ASP A 186 -12.30 -4.16 17.84
C ASP A 186 -11.09 -5.08 18.05
N LYS A 187 -11.30 -6.28 18.60
CA LYS A 187 -10.24 -7.31 18.69
C LYS A 187 -9.72 -7.74 17.33
N PHE A 188 -10.62 -7.93 16.36
CA PHE A 188 -10.24 -8.25 14.97
C PHE A 188 -9.41 -7.14 14.35
N ARG A 189 -9.82 -5.88 14.53
CA ARG A 189 -9.03 -4.71 14.08
C ARG A 189 -7.66 -4.68 14.71
N GLN A 190 -7.56 -4.96 16.01
CA GLN A 190 -6.29 -4.98 16.72
C GLN A 190 -5.36 -6.07 16.20
N GLN A 191 -5.88 -7.27 15.92
CA GLN A 191 -5.10 -8.35 15.29
C GLN A 191 -4.61 -8.01 13.88
N ILE A 192 -5.44 -7.33 13.08
CA ILE A 192 -5.03 -6.86 11.74
C ILE A 192 -3.90 -5.85 11.85
N LEU A 193 -4.01 -4.87 12.75
CA LEU A 193 -2.97 -3.86 12.97
C LEU A 193 -1.65 -4.51 13.45
N GLU A 194 -1.74 -5.53 14.31
CA GLU A 194 -0.57 -6.26 14.80
C GLU A 194 0.09 -7.09 13.68
N LEU A 195 -0.68 -7.72 12.80
CA LEU A 195 -0.17 -8.39 11.61
C LEU A 195 0.48 -7.40 10.62
N ASP A 196 -0.13 -6.25 10.38
CA ASP A 196 0.44 -5.21 9.52
C ASP A 196 1.78 -4.70 10.06
N ALA A 197 1.88 -4.52 11.38
CA ALA A 197 3.10 -4.08 12.06
C ALA A 197 4.21 -5.15 12.07
N CYS A 198 3.87 -6.41 12.33
CA CYS A 198 4.86 -7.48 12.47
C CYS A 198 5.30 -8.13 11.15
N LEU A 199 4.43 -8.16 10.14
CA LEU A 199 4.67 -8.90 8.90
C LEU A 199 4.82 -7.99 7.68
N ILE A 200 3.94 -7.00 7.53
CA ILE A 200 3.88 -6.22 6.30
C ILE A 200 4.94 -5.13 6.29
N LEU A 201 5.02 -4.30 7.34
CA LEU A 201 5.98 -3.18 7.39
C LEU A 201 7.46 -3.62 7.30
N PRO A 202 7.92 -4.66 8.01
CA PRO A 202 9.30 -5.12 7.91
C PRO A 202 9.61 -5.69 6.52
N TYR A 203 8.68 -6.45 5.94
CA TYR A 203 8.84 -7.01 4.60
C TYR A 203 8.92 -5.93 3.51
N THR A 204 8.06 -4.91 3.58
CA THR A 204 8.13 -3.77 2.65
C THR A 204 9.40 -2.96 2.80
N ASN A 205 9.90 -2.78 4.03
CA ASN A 205 11.14 -2.07 4.28
C ASN A 205 12.35 -2.84 3.73
N CYS A 206 12.40 -4.17 3.88
CA CYS A 206 13.46 -5.01 3.30
C CYS A 206 13.49 -4.90 1.77
N ILE A 207 12.33 -5.02 1.12
CA ILE A 207 12.24 -4.90 -0.36
C ILE A 207 12.67 -3.51 -0.83
N SER A 208 12.28 -2.45 -0.12
CA SER A 208 12.69 -1.09 -0.48
C SER A 208 14.20 -0.85 -0.33
N GLY A 209 14.82 -1.48 0.68
CA GLY A 209 16.27 -1.45 0.88
C GLY A 209 17.04 -2.17 -0.24
N GLU A 210 16.58 -3.35 -0.64
CA GLU A 210 17.16 -4.11 -1.75
C GLU A 210 17.04 -3.36 -3.09
N TYR A 211 15.90 -2.70 -3.34
CA TYR A 211 15.71 -1.85 -4.53
C TYR A 211 16.65 -0.63 -4.55
N SER A 212 16.86 0.01 -3.39
CA SER A 212 17.76 1.15 -3.26
C SER A 212 19.23 0.74 -3.51
N TYR A 213 19.66 -0.38 -2.93
CA TYR A 213 21.01 -0.92 -3.08
C TYR A 213 21.32 -1.29 -4.54
N ALA A 214 20.44 -2.05 -5.19
CA ALA A 214 20.60 -2.45 -6.59
C ALA A 214 20.67 -1.24 -7.54
N ASN A 215 19.95 -0.16 -7.24
CA ASN A 215 19.99 1.04 -8.06
C ASN A 215 21.30 1.83 -7.89
N SER A 216 21.90 1.78 -6.69
CA SER A 216 23.21 2.39 -6.42
C SER A 216 24.36 1.67 -7.15
N GLU A 217 24.34 0.33 -7.18
CA GLU A 217 25.32 -0.47 -7.93
C GLU A 217 25.19 -0.25 -9.44
N LYS A 218 23.96 -0.23 -9.96
CA LYS A 218 23.69 0.08 -11.37
C LYS A 218 24.24 1.45 -11.77
N LEU A 219 24.10 2.45 -10.89
CA LEU A 219 24.65 3.78 -11.12
C LEU A 219 26.18 3.79 -11.11
N ALA A 220 26.81 3.06 -10.19
CA ALA A 220 28.27 2.92 -10.10
C ALA A 220 28.86 2.23 -11.35
N LEU A 221 28.25 1.12 -11.78
CA LEU A 221 28.61 0.43 -13.03
C LEU A 221 28.48 1.35 -14.25
N SER A 222 27.40 2.12 -14.35
CA SER A 222 27.21 3.06 -15.47
C SER A 222 28.27 4.18 -15.49
N LYS A 223 28.76 4.63 -14.33
CA LYS A 223 29.87 5.59 -14.24
C LYS A 223 31.19 4.97 -14.70
N SER A 224 31.49 3.75 -14.26
CA SER A 224 32.68 2.99 -14.68
C SER A 224 32.70 2.72 -16.19
N VAL A 225 31.59 2.26 -16.76
CA VAL A 225 31.48 2.05 -18.22
C VAL A 225 31.72 3.35 -18.99
N ARG A 226 31.23 4.48 -18.49
CA ARG A 226 31.45 5.79 -19.12
C ARG A 226 32.90 6.24 -19.05
N SER A 227 33.60 6.05 -17.94
CA SER A 227 35.02 6.38 -17.84
C SER A 227 35.87 5.48 -18.75
N THR A 228 35.65 4.17 -18.74
CA THR A 228 36.36 3.24 -19.63
C THR A 228 36.13 3.58 -21.10
N LYS A 229 34.90 3.93 -21.50
CA LYS A 229 34.60 4.39 -22.86
C LYS A 229 35.37 5.65 -23.25
N ARG A 230 35.64 6.57 -22.32
CA ARG A 230 36.46 7.76 -22.58
C ARG A 230 37.93 7.38 -22.78
N ILE A 231 38.46 6.49 -21.95
CA ILE A 231 39.85 6.00 -22.06
C ILE A 231 40.06 5.30 -23.41
N VAL A 232 39.17 4.38 -23.78
CA VAL A 232 39.24 3.67 -25.07
C VAL A 232 39.22 4.65 -26.25
N LYS A 233 38.41 5.71 -26.18
CA LYS A 233 38.40 6.75 -27.22
C LYS A 233 39.73 7.50 -27.33
N LEU A 234 40.38 7.80 -26.20
CA LEU A 234 41.68 8.48 -26.19
C LEU A 234 42.76 7.58 -26.77
N VAL A 235 42.84 6.32 -26.32
CA VAL A 235 43.78 5.32 -26.84
C VAL A 235 43.60 5.14 -28.34
N LEU A 236 42.36 5.03 -28.83
CA LEU A 236 42.08 4.89 -30.25
C LEU A 236 42.46 6.14 -31.06
N ALA A 237 42.37 7.33 -30.46
CA ALA A 237 42.82 8.56 -31.09
C ALA A 237 44.36 8.64 -31.17
N GLU A 238 45.07 8.18 -30.13
CA GLU A 238 46.54 8.10 -30.13
C GLU A 238 47.06 7.07 -31.13
N ILE A 239 46.45 5.89 -31.19
CA ILE A 239 46.79 4.86 -32.19
C ILE A 239 46.61 5.42 -33.61
N LYS A 240 45.53 6.16 -33.87
CA LYS A 240 45.33 6.82 -35.17
C LYS A 240 46.42 7.85 -35.48
N LYS A 241 46.85 8.64 -34.49
CA LYS A 241 47.96 9.59 -34.66
C LYS A 241 49.29 8.88 -34.95
N LEU A 242 49.54 7.77 -34.26
CA LEU A 242 50.74 6.96 -34.45
C LEU A 242 50.76 6.33 -35.84
N ALA A 243 49.63 5.77 -36.30
CA ALA A 243 49.48 5.23 -37.65
C ALA A 243 49.79 6.28 -38.73
N LEU A 244 49.31 7.51 -38.57
CA LEU A 244 49.61 8.63 -39.46
C LEU A 244 51.10 9.00 -39.46
N MET A 245 51.75 9.04 -38.28
CA MET A 245 53.18 9.35 -38.15
C MET A 245 54.08 8.29 -38.80
N VAL A 246 53.66 7.03 -38.78
CA VAL A 246 54.43 5.90 -39.33
C VAL A 246 54.15 5.70 -40.84
N HIS A 247 53.34 6.59 -41.45
CA HIS A 247 52.85 6.48 -42.83
C HIS A 247 52.19 5.12 -43.12
N CYS A 248 51.59 4.52 -42.09
CA CYS A 248 50.66 3.41 -42.25
C CYS A 248 49.30 4.03 -42.59
N ILE A 249 49.06 4.27 -43.87
CA ILE A 249 47.71 4.51 -44.38
C ILE A 249 47.08 3.13 -44.53
N PRO A 250 46.08 2.74 -43.70
CA PRO A 250 45.28 1.58 -44.03
C PRO A 250 44.51 1.90 -45.32
N ASP A 251 44.71 1.11 -46.37
CA ASP A 251 44.00 1.24 -47.63
C ASP A 251 42.49 1.24 -47.37
N ALA A 252 41.82 2.34 -47.74
CA ALA A 252 40.41 2.56 -47.46
C ALA A 252 39.46 1.92 -48.49
N GLU A 253 39.97 1.13 -49.43
CA GLU A 253 39.20 0.66 -50.60
C GLU A 253 38.89 -0.85 -50.64
N GLU A 254 39.07 -1.60 -49.56
CA GLU A 254 38.47 -2.93 -49.47
C GLU A 254 37.49 -3.07 -48.29
N ASN A 255 36.21 -3.19 -48.67
CA ASN A 255 35.11 -3.82 -47.92
C ASN A 255 34.32 -2.93 -46.94
N MET A 256 33.39 -2.16 -47.51
CA MET A 256 32.35 -1.35 -46.88
C MET A 256 31.20 -2.12 -46.19
N ASP A 257 31.35 -3.40 -45.83
CA ASP A 257 30.25 -4.18 -45.22
C ASP A 257 30.73 -5.18 -44.15
N SER A 258 31.39 -4.71 -43.09
CA SER A 258 31.39 -5.44 -41.80
C SER A 258 31.86 -4.55 -40.66
N SER A 259 30.98 -4.31 -39.68
CA SER A 259 31.26 -3.49 -38.50
C SER A 259 32.20 -4.15 -37.47
N MET A 260 33.19 -4.93 -37.93
CA MET A 260 34.04 -5.74 -37.05
C MET A 260 35.55 -5.71 -37.35
N PHE A 261 36.05 -4.73 -38.11
CA PHE A 261 37.46 -4.74 -38.57
C PHE A 261 38.34 -3.55 -38.13
N PHE A 262 38.05 -2.95 -36.98
CA PHE A 262 39.03 -2.12 -36.26
C PHE A 262 39.53 -2.88 -35.02
N SER A 263 40.11 -4.06 -35.22
CA SER A 263 40.88 -4.69 -34.14
C SER A 263 42.12 -3.83 -33.92
N VAL A 264 42.24 -3.25 -32.72
CA VAL A 264 43.44 -2.52 -32.29
C VAL A 264 44.70 -3.35 -32.55
N ASP A 265 44.61 -4.66 -32.39
CA ASP A 265 45.71 -5.60 -32.60
C ASP A 265 46.19 -5.57 -34.05
N ASN A 266 45.30 -5.51 -35.04
CA ASN A 266 45.69 -5.49 -36.45
C ASN A 266 46.42 -4.19 -36.84
N ILE A 267 45.99 -3.05 -36.27
CA ILE A 267 46.65 -1.77 -36.50
C ILE A 267 48.00 -1.73 -35.76
N MET A 268 48.07 -2.28 -34.54
CA MET A 268 49.30 -2.36 -33.77
C MET A 268 50.34 -3.21 -34.50
N ILE A 269 49.95 -4.38 -35.01
CA ILE A 269 50.82 -5.27 -35.79
C ILE A 269 51.34 -4.56 -37.05
N ALA A 270 50.48 -3.86 -37.79
CA ALA A 270 50.89 -3.12 -38.98
C ALA A 270 51.88 -1.98 -38.66
N ILE A 271 51.72 -1.32 -37.52
CA ILE A 271 52.65 -0.28 -37.04
C ILE A 271 53.98 -0.91 -36.61
N GLU A 272 53.95 -2.01 -35.85
CA GLU A 272 55.15 -2.74 -35.40
C GLU A 272 55.98 -3.23 -36.59
N ASP A 273 55.35 -3.83 -37.60
CA ASP A 273 56.01 -4.28 -38.82
C ASP A 273 56.67 -3.11 -39.57
N ARG A 274 55.99 -1.96 -39.65
CA ARG A 274 56.51 -0.77 -40.33
C ARG A 274 57.65 -0.11 -39.56
N ILE A 275 57.57 -0.04 -38.23
CA ILE A 275 58.68 0.41 -37.39
C ILE A 275 59.87 -0.53 -37.55
N GLY A 276 59.65 -1.85 -37.56
CA GLY A 276 60.69 -2.85 -37.79
C GLY A 276 61.37 -2.67 -39.15
N TYR A 277 60.59 -2.41 -40.21
CA TYR A 277 61.10 -2.11 -41.55
C TYR A 277 61.95 -0.83 -41.58
N LEU A 278 61.46 0.27 -41.00
CA LEU A 278 62.20 1.54 -40.93
C LEU A 278 63.49 1.41 -40.11
N HIS A 279 63.44 0.68 -39.00
CA HIS A 279 64.63 0.40 -38.18
C HIS A 279 65.67 -0.41 -38.96
N ASN A 280 65.25 -1.40 -39.76
CA ASN A 280 66.16 -2.14 -40.62
C ASN A 280 66.80 -1.25 -41.70
N ILE A 281 66.03 -0.37 -42.34
CA ILE A 281 66.57 0.62 -43.28
C ILE A 281 67.60 1.53 -42.59
N TYR A 282 67.28 2.06 -41.41
CA TYR A 282 68.18 2.92 -40.66
C TYR A 282 69.47 2.18 -40.28
N LYS A 283 69.38 0.93 -39.81
CA LYS A 283 70.54 0.08 -39.51
C LYS A 283 71.40 -0.15 -40.76
N SER A 284 70.79 -0.44 -41.91
CA SER A 284 71.49 -0.59 -43.18
C SER A 284 72.15 0.72 -43.65
N GLN A 285 71.54 1.88 -43.42
CA GLN A 285 72.15 3.18 -43.73
C GLN A 285 73.29 3.56 -42.77
N LYS A 286 73.17 3.21 -41.48
CA LYS A 286 74.22 3.41 -40.48
C LYS A 286 75.45 2.53 -40.76
N CYS A 287 75.26 1.29 -41.22
CA CYS A 287 76.38 0.47 -41.71
C CYS A 287 77.07 1.11 -42.93
N LYS A 288 76.31 1.67 -43.89
CA LYS A 288 76.89 2.41 -45.04
C LYS A 288 77.63 3.70 -44.66
N LEU A 289 77.27 4.35 -43.55
CA LEU A 289 77.97 5.50 -42.99
C LEU A 289 79.24 5.10 -42.24
N SER A 290 79.22 3.95 -41.54
CA SER A 290 80.41 3.39 -40.89
C SER A 290 81.48 2.97 -41.90
N ASP A 291 81.08 2.50 -43.08
CA ASP A 291 82.00 2.17 -44.18
C ASP A 291 82.58 3.42 -44.88
N LYS A 292 81.98 4.61 -44.65
CA LYS A 292 82.44 5.89 -45.21
C LYS A 292 83.41 6.64 -44.28
N VAL A 293 83.36 6.37 -42.97
CA VAL A 293 84.27 6.96 -41.97
C VAL A 293 85.63 6.24 -41.94
N GLN A 294 85.71 4.97 -42.39
CA GLN A 294 87.00 4.24 -42.50
C GLN A 294 87.89 4.68 -43.68
N SER A 295 87.44 5.61 -44.53
CA SER A 295 88.24 6.17 -45.63
C SER A 295 88.80 7.58 -45.40
N GLU A 296 88.51 8.23 -44.26
CA GLU A 296 89.04 9.59 -43.95
C GLU A 296 89.78 9.72 -42.59
N GLU A 297 89.85 8.68 -41.75
CA GLU A 297 90.66 8.68 -40.52
C GLU A 297 92.05 8.05 -40.73
N ALA A 298 92.88 8.75 -41.48
CA ALA A 298 94.32 8.69 -41.30
C ALA A 298 94.82 10.12 -41.10
N ILE A 299 94.82 10.62 -39.85
CA ILE A 299 95.76 11.61 -39.27
C ILE A 299 95.23 12.04 -37.87
N ILE A 300 95.98 11.60 -36.83
CA ILE A 300 96.19 12.20 -35.49
C ILE A 300 95.25 11.83 -34.31
N LYS A 301 95.71 10.79 -33.57
CA LYS A 301 95.91 10.61 -32.10
C LYS A 301 95.17 11.49 -31.05
N LEU A 302 94.38 10.80 -30.19
CA LEU A 302 94.31 10.69 -28.69
C LEU A 302 94.86 11.81 -27.76
N PRO A 303 94.54 11.85 -26.42
CA PRO A 303 93.44 11.26 -25.59
C PRO A 303 92.75 12.34 -24.69
N ASP A 304 91.74 12.12 -23.82
CA ASP A 304 91.75 11.32 -22.58
C ASP A 304 90.39 11.39 -21.83
N SER A 305 90.03 10.26 -21.16
CA SER A 305 89.41 10.16 -19.81
C SER A 305 87.98 10.73 -19.56
N LEU A 306 87.06 10.26 -18.72
CA LEU A 306 86.99 9.30 -17.60
C LEU A 306 85.48 9.07 -17.24
N SER A 307 85.18 7.86 -16.75
CA SER A 307 84.19 7.48 -15.68
C SER A 307 82.70 7.89 -15.81
N ASP A 308 81.70 7.26 -15.19
CA ASP A 308 81.55 6.00 -14.46
C ASP A 308 80.04 5.69 -14.35
N SER A 309 79.72 4.39 -14.34
CA SER A 309 78.73 3.67 -13.51
C SER A 309 77.43 4.33 -12.98
N ALA A 310 76.29 3.77 -13.44
CA ALA A 310 75.18 3.09 -12.71
C ALA A 310 74.47 3.68 -11.45
N ILE A 311 73.23 3.18 -11.24
CA ILE A 311 72.28 3.21 -10.07
C ILE A 311 71.03 4.06 -10.39
N SER A 312 69.80 3.54 -10.55
CA SER A 312 68.88 2.66 -9.78
C SER A 312 67.96 3.38 -8.78
N GLU A 313 66.67 3.08 -8.95
CA GLU A 313 65.53 3.03 -8.00
C GLU A 313 64.91 4.29 -7.35
N ASP A 314 63.60 4.40 -7.60
CA ASP A 314 62.47 4.62 -6.69
C ASP A 314 62.44 5.74 -5.64
N GLY A 315 61.30 6.43 -5.62
CA GLY A 315 60.90 7.27 -4.50
C GLY A 315 59.56 7.97 -4.71
N LEU A 316 58.49 7.38 -4.17
CA LEU A 316 57.18 8.00 -4.00
C LEU A 316 57.29 9.37 -3.29
N THR A 317 56.43 10.33 -3.67
CA THR A 317 55.90 11.26 -2.67
C THR A 317 54.47 11.67 -2.97
N THR A 318 53.71 11.59 -1.89
CA THR A 318 52.30 11.86 -1.64
C THR A 318 51.89 13.30 -1.96
N ARG A 319 50.62 13.49 -2.35
CA ARG A 319 49.88 14.72 -2.03
C ARG A 319 48.42 14.41 -1.71
N SER A 320 48.12 14.51 -0.42
CA SER A 320 46.78 14.60 0.15
C SER A 320 46.01 15.80 -0.40
N ILE A 321 44.72 15.62 -0.62
CA ILE A 321 43.73 16.69 -0.74
C ILE A 321 42.62 16.34 0.26
N GLU A 322 42.57 17.08 1.36
CA GLU A 322 41.38 17.26 2.18
C GLU A 322 40.83 18.65 1.92
N ASP A 323 39.52 18.70 1.69
CA ASP A 323 38.52 19.55 2.36
C ASP A 323 37.51 20.16 1.38
N LEU A 324 36.23 19.92 1.69
CA LEU A 324 35.06 20.80 1.57
C LEU A 324 33.74 19.98 1.75
N PRO A 325 32.59 20.59 2.14
CA PRO A 325 32.16 20.67 3.53
C PRO A 325 30.82 19.99 3.82
N SER A 326 30.54 19.92 5.13
CA SER A 326 29.29 19.51 5.78
C SER A 326 28.08 20.35 5.34
N VAL A 327 26.97 19.68 5.01
CA VAL A 327 25.62 20.27 4.94
C VAL A 327 24.68 19.33 5.69
N GLY A 328 24.14 19.83 6.80
CA GLY A 328 22.91 19.37 7.42
C GLY A 328 21.73 20.24 6.99
#